data_AF-A0A0Q6RV26-F1
#
_entry.id   AF-A0A0Q6RV26-F1
#
_cell.length_a   1.000
_cell.length_b   1.000
_cell.length_c   1.000
_cell.angle_alpha   90.00
_cell.angle_beta   90.00
_cell.angle_gamma   90.00
#
_symmetry.space_group_name_H-M   'P 1'
#
loop_
_entity.id
_entity.type
_entity.pdbx_description
1 polymer ?
#
loop_
_entity_poly.entity_id
_entity_poly.type
_entity_poly.pdbx_seq_one_letter_code
_entity_poly.pdbx_strand_id
1 'polypeptide(L)'
;MSDDENISPIKEYRQKAGLSLEAFGERFNPPYHKTSILRWERLGVPTDLNTILEIEKVTGIPRTKLVPAFFDLAGVPGAVGQ
;
A
#
# COMPACT_ATOMS: atom_id res chain seq x y z
N MET A 1 6.85 16.73 -21.12
CA MET A 1 5.70 16.06 -20.47
C MET A 1 6.28 14.92 -19.67
N SER A 2 6.60 15.19 -18.41
CA SER A 2 6.96 14.16 -17.44
C SER A 2 5.91 14.32 -16.36
N ASP A 3 4.74 13.79 -16.62
CA ASP A 3 3.79 13.51 -15.56
C ASP A 3 4.53 12.56 -14.62
N ASP A 4 5.08 13.12 -13.55
CA ASP A 4 5.47 12.43 -12.32
C ASP A 4 4.19 11.76 -11.80
N GLU A 5 3.78 10.69 -12.49
CA GLU A 5 2.70 9.82 -12.06
C GLU A 5 3.23 9.30 -10.72
N ASN A 6 2.64 9.75 -9.63
CA ASN A 6 2.99 9.28 -8.29
C ASN A 6 2.57 7.80 -8.22
N ILE A 7 3.44 6.91 -8.72
CA ILE A 7 3.19 5.48 -8.81
C ILE A 7 3.09 4.98 -7.38
N SER A 8 1.92 4.45 -7.03
CA SER A 8 1.74 3.85 -5.71
C SER A 8 2.77 2.74 -5.48
N PRO A 9 3.28 2.59 -4.24
CA PRO A 9 4.34 1.62 -3.96
C PRO A 9 3.93 0.17 -4.30
N ILE A 10 2.62 -0.14 -4.24
CA ILE A 10 2.07 -1.43 -4.67
C ILE A 10 2.20 -1.60 -6.19
N LYS A 11 1.83 -0.58 -6.98
CA LYS A 11 1.95 -0.61 -8.44
C LYS A 11 3.41 -0.77 -8.86
N GLU A 12 4.33 -0.05 -8.20
CA GLU A 12 5.76 -0.18 -8.45
C GLU A 12 6.26 -1.60 -8.19
N TYR A 13 5.97 -2.16 -7.02
CA TYR A 13 6.37 -3.52 -6.67
C TYR A 13 5.82 -4.55 -7.66
N ARG A 14 4.53 -4.44 -7.99
CA ARG A 14 3.85 -5.35 -8.91
C ARG A 14 4.49 -5.33 -10.30
N GLN A 15 4.77 -4.13 -10.83
CA GLN A 15 5.42 -3.97 -12.13
C GLN A 15 6.85 -4.50 -12.13
N LYS A 16 7.64 -4.22 -11.08
CA LYS A 16 9.01 -4.76 -10.93
C LYS A 16 9.03 -6.29 -10.86
N ALA A 17 8.01 -6.88 -10.23
CA ALA A 17 7.85 -8.33 -10.14
C ALA A 17 7.19 -8.96 -11.38
N GLY A 18 6.77 -8.17 -12.37
CA GLY A 18 6.08 -8.66 -13.58
C GLY A 18 4.70 -9.29 -13.29
N LEU A 19 4.05 -8.90 -12.20
CA LEU A 19 2.81 -9.52 -11.73
C LEU A 19 1.56 -8.81 -12.31
N SER A 20 0.55 -9.60 -12.66
CA SER A 20 -0.80 -9.08 -12.92
C SER A 20 -1.51 -8.74 -11.60
N LEU A 21 -2.59 -7.94 -11.65
CA LEU A 21 -3.39 -7.61 -10.47
C LEU A 21 -3.93 -8.87 -9.77
N GLU A 22 -4.34 -9.87 -10.56
CA GLU A 22 -4.82 -11.17 -10.08
C GLU A 22 -3.70 -11.95 -9.39
N ALA A 23 -2.57 -12.15 -10.08
CA ALA A 23 -1.42 -12.86 -9.53
C ALA A 23 -0.85 -12.19 -8.27
N PHE A 24 -0.94 -10.87 -8.15
CA PHE A 24 -0.58 -10.16 -6.92
C PHE A 24 -1.57 -10.47 -5.79
N GLY A 25 -2.87 -10.39 -6.06
CA GLY A 25 -3.93 -10.71 -5.11
C GLY A 25 -3.88 -12.15 -4.60
N GLU A 26 -3.42 -13.10 -5.42
CA GLU A 26 -3.23 -14.50 -5.06
C GLU A 26 -2.07 -14.74 -4.06
N ARG A 27 -1.21 -13.75 -3.82
CA ARG A 27 -0.12 -13.87 -2.83
C ARG A 27 -0.59 -13.71 -1.38
N PHE A 28 -1.82 -13.27 -1.19
CA PHE A 28 -2.42 -13.01 0.12
C PHE A 28 -3.27 -14.19 0.57
N ASN A 29 -3.57 -14.28 1.88
CA ASN A 29 -4.39 -15.36 2.42
C ASN A 29 -5.38 -14.84 3.48
N PRO A 30 -6.67 -14.65 3.12
CA PRO A 30 -7.30 -15.02 1.85
C PRO A 30 -6.86 -14.14 0.66
N PRO A 31 -6.94 -14.64 -0.59
CA PRO A 31 -6.53 -13.88 -1.75
C PRO A 31 -7.43 -12.66 -1.98
N TYR A 32 -6.83 -11.51 -2.31
CA TYR A 32 -7.59 -10.31 -2.67
C TYR A 32 -7.97 -10.32 -4.13
N HIS A 33 -9.19 -9.87 -4.42
CA HIS A 33 -9.64 -9.70 -5.80
C HIS A 33 -8.88 -8.55 -6.50
N LYS A 34 -8.68 -8.65 -7.82
CA LYS A 34 -7.99 -7.63 -8.64
C LYS A 34 -8.54 -6.22 -8.47
N THR A 35 -9.85 -6.10 -8.23
CA THR A 35 -10.52 -4.80 -8.00
C THR A 35 -10.01 -4.12 -6.72
N SER A 36 -9.74 -4.89 -5.67
CA SER A 36 -9.18 -4.37 -4.42
C SER A 36 -7.75 -3.87 -4.66
N ILE A 37 -6.94 -4.65 -5.36
CA ILE A 37 -5.56 -4.26 -5.71
C ILE A 37 -5.57 -2.98 -6.56
N LEU A 38 -6.40 -2.91 -7.60
CA LEU A 38 -6.55 -1.72 -8.43
C LEU A 38 -6.98 -0.50 -7.61
N ARG A 39 -7.89 -0.69 -6.65
CA ARG A 39 -8.33 0.37 -5.75
C ARG A 39 -7.17 0.85 -4.88
N TRP A 40 -6.36 -0.05 -4.34
CA TRP A 40 -5.18 0.31 -3.55
C TRP A 40 -4.14 1.06 -4.38
N GLU A 41 -3.94 0.66 -5.64
CA GLU A 41 -3.01 1.33 -6.53
C GLU A 41 -3.42 2.76 -6.88
N ARG A 42 -4.72 3.06 -6.91
CA ARG A 42 -5.27 4.37 -7.34
C ARG A 42 -5.65 5.29 -6.18
N LEU A 43 -6.22 4.74 -5.11
CA LEU A 43 -6.77 5.49 -3.98
C LEU A 43 -5.95 5.33 -2.69
N GLY A 44 -4.95 4.45 -2.69
CA GLY A 44 -4.20 4.07 -1.50
C GLY A 44 -4.76 2.85 -0.77
N VAL A 45 -3.92 2.26 0.08
CA VAL A 45 -4.26 1.11 0.90
C VAL A 45 -5.26 1.54 1.99
N PRO A 46 -6.27 0.70 2.33
CA PRO A 46 -7.14 0.99 3.46
C PRO A 46 -6.35 1.14 4.76
N THR A 47 -6.86 1.94 5.69
CA THR A 47 -6.29 2.13 7.04
C THR A 47 -6.51 0.93 7.96
N ASP A 48 -6.87 -0.23 7.42
CA ASP A 48 -6.98 -1.46 8.19
C ASP A 48 -5.58 -2.01 8.48
N LEU A 49 -5.24 -2.07 9.77
CA LEU A 49 -3.89 -2.45 10.20
C LEU A 49 -3.53 -3.88 9.80
N ASN A 50 -4.49 -4.81 9.77
CA ASN A 50 -4.22 -6.19 9.36
C ASN A 50 -3.85 -6.24 7.87
N THR A 51 -4.60 -5.55 7.02
CA THR A 51 -4.28 -5.43 5.58
C THR A 51 -2.91 -4.79 5.36
N ILE A 52 -2.59 -3.71 6.09
CA ILE A 52 -1.30 -3.02 5.95
C ILE A 52 -0.14 -3.94 6.34
N LEU A 53 -0.24 -4.64 7.48
CA LEU A 53 0.79 -5.57 7.94
C LEU A 53 0.94 -6.76 7.00
N GLU A 54 -0.16 -7.24 6.43
CA GLU A 54 -0.13 -8.33 5.46
C GLU A 54 0.56 -7.91 4.16
N ILE A 55 0.27 -6.72 3.64
CA ILE A 55 0.96 -6.16 2.48
C ILE A 55 2.45 -5.99 2.77
N GLU A 56 2.82 -5.43 3.92
CA GLU A 56 4.22 -5.29 4.34
C GLU A 56 4.92 -6.66 4.39
N LYS A 57 4.26 -7.69 4.93
CA LYS A 57 4.81 -9.05 5.00
C LYS A 57 5.00 -9.70 3.63
N VAL A 58 4.03 -9.55 2.72
CA VAL A 58 4.06 -10.17 1.38
C VAL A 58 5.01 -9.45 0.43
N THR A 59 5.08 -8.12 0.53
CA THR A 59 5.80 -7.27 -0.44
C THR A 59 7.13 -6.73 0.09
N GLY A 60 7.31 -6.68 1.41
CA GLY A 60 8.42 -5.98 2.06
C GLY A 60 8.30 -4.45 2.02
N ILE A 61 7.19 -3.90 1.50
CA ILE A 61 6.98 -2.45 1.46
C ILE A 61 6.66 -1.97 2.88
N PRO A 62 7.41 -1.00 3.45
CA PRO A 62 7.13 -0.51 4.79
C PRO A 62 5.77 0.21 4.83
N ARG A 63 5.02 -0.03 5.91
CA ARG A 63 3.70 0.60 6.16
C ARG A 63 3.68 2.12 6.08
N THR A 64 4.78 2.78 6.42
CA THR A 64 4.95 4.24 6.29
C THR A 64 4.91 4.71 4.84
N LYS A 65 5.26 3.86 3.87
CA LYS A 65 5.08 4.13 2.43
C LYS A 65 3.68 3.76 1.94
N LEU A 66 3.06 2.74 2.51
CA LEU A 66 1.72 2.28 2.10
C LEU A 66 0.62 3.26 2.50
N VAL A 67 0.69 3.81 3.71
CA VAL A 67 -0.25 4.78 4.28
C VAL A 67 0.52 5.85 5.06
N PRO A 68 1.23 6.75 4.37
CA PRO A 68 2.00 7.81 5.02
C PRO A 68 1.12 8.64 5.94
N ALA A 69 -0.05 9.12 5.51
CA ALA A 69 -0.93 9.94 6.33
C ALA A 69 -1.39 9.30 7.66
N PHE A 70 -1.43 7.97 7.75
CA PHE A 70 -1.80 7.26 8.98
C PHE A 70 -0.64 7.18 9.97
N PHE A 71 0.60 7.05 9.48
CA PHE A 71 1.80 6.87 10.32
C PHE A 71 2.67 8.14 10.46
N ASP A 72 2.47 9.14 9.60
CA ASP A 72 3.08 10.47 9.67
C ASP A 72 2.58 11.26 10.88
N LEU A 73 1.55 10.76 11.57
CA LEU A 73 1.14 11.24 12.90
C LEU A 73 2.23 11.07 13.99
N ALA A 74 3.30 10.33 13.73
CA ALA A 74 4.50 10.30 14.58
C ALA A 74 5.44 11.51 14.33
N GLY A 75 5.20 12.29 13.27
CA GLY A 75 5.97 13.46 12.86
C GLY A 75 5.26 14.81 13.11
N VAL A 76 4.04 14.81 13.65
CA VAL A 76 3.43 16.04 14.18
C VAL A 76 3.99 16.35 15.56
N PRO A 77 4.71 17.48 15.76
CA PRO A 77 4.90 18.05 17.09
C PRO A 77 3.53 18.54 17.60
N GLY A 78 2.72 17.65 18.15
CA GLY A 78 1.38 18.01 18.62
C GLY A 78 0.55 16.92 19.30
N ALA A 79 0.93 15.64 19.24
CA ALA A 79 0.23 14.58 19.98
C ALA A 79 0.88 14.31 21.35
N VAL A 80 1.13 15.36 22.13
CA VAL A 80 1.31 15.27 23.58
C VAL A 80 0.36 16.27 24.24
N GLY A 81 -0.64 15.74 24.94
CA GLY A 81 -1.42 16.45 25.97
C GLY A 81 -2.54 17.38 25.47
N GLN A 82 -3.77 16.88 25.55
CA GLN A 82 -4.81 17.53 26.36
C GLN A 82 -5.61 16.45 27.10
#